data_AF-A0A060IDI9-F1
#
_entry.id   AF-A0A060IDI9-F1
#
_cell.length_a   1.000
_cell.length_b   1.000
_cell.length_c   1.000
_cell.angle_alpha   90.00
_cell.angle_beta   90.00
_cell.angle_gamma   90.00
#
_symmetry.space_group_name_H-M   'P 1'
#
loop_
_entity.id
_entity.type
_entity.pdbx_description
1 polymer ?
#
loop_
_entity_poly.entity_id
_entity_poly.type
_entity_poly.pdbx_seq_one_letter_code
_entity_poly.pdbx_strand_id
1 'polypeptide(L)'
;MMSNPEQRAGQFTRMESARRQTQHQLDLIDRQITRRMTTIIPHIGRRQSGYRRGKAPEPGAFLERYRSNLAAITAERQPEIDALSRKLARQDAAIAALRARAGSDGKVVAATDPGGSKP
;
A
#
# COMPACT_ATOMS: atom_id res chain seq x y z
N MET A 1 5.93 25.76 -24.09
CA MET A 1 7.12 24.92 -23.83
C MET A 1 6.68 23.47 -23.77
N MET A 2 6.92 22.70 -24.84
CA MET A 2 6.64 21.25 -24.88
C MET A 2 7.73 20.54 -24.08
N SER A 3 7.40 19.91 -22.95
CA SER A 3 8.36 19.08 -22.21
C SER A 3 8.78 17.92 -23.10
N ASN A 4 10.09 17.71 -23.28
CA ASN A 4 10.66 16.67 -24.15
C ASN A 4 10.11 15.29 -23.72
N PRO A 5 9.63 14.42 -24.64
CA PRO A 5 9.13 13.07 -24.30
C PRO A 5 10.07 12.26 -23.40
N GLU A 6 11.39 12.41 -23.56
CA GLU A 6 12.40 11.76 -22.72
C GLU A 6 12.38 12.26 -21.27
N GLN A 7 12.18 13.56 -21.05
CA GLN A 7 12.04 14.14 -19.71
C GLN A 7 10.76 13.66 -19.02
N ARG A 8 9.69 13.43 -19.79
CA ARG A 8 8.42 12.88 -19.28
C ARG A 8 8.58 11.41 -18.90
N ALA A 9 9.28 10.62 -19.72
CA ALA A 9 9.59 9.21 -19.42
C ALA A 9 10.46 9.08 -18.15
N GLY A 10 11.48 9.92 -18.00
CA GLY A 10 12.31 9.94 -16.78
C GLY A 10 11.53 10.31 -15.51
N GLN A 11 10.64 11.30 -15.60
CA GLN A 11 9.75 11.68 -14.49
C GLN A 11 8.79 10.54 -14.13
N PHE A 12 8.22 9.87 -15.12
CA PHE A 12 7.31 8.75 -14.93
C PHE A 12 7.99 7.59 -14.19
N THR A 13 9.18 7.17 -14.64
CA THR A 13 9.98 6.13 -13.96
C THR A 13 10.28 6.48 -12.51
N ARG A 14 10.58 7.76 -12.23
CA ARG A 14 10.83 8.23 -10.86
C ARG A 14 9.56 8.22 -9.99
N MET A 15 8.40 8.54 -10.55
CA MET A 15 7.13 8.48 -9.82
C MET A 15 6.73 7.04 -9.52
N GLU A 16 6.92 6.12 -10.47
CA GLU A 16 6.63 4.70 -10.26
C GLU A 16 7.57 4.07 -9.23
N SER A 17 8.87 4.43 -9.23
CA SER A 17 9.80 3.93 -8.20
C SER A 17 9.43 4.45 -6.81
N ALA A 18 9.07 5.72 -6.67
CA ALA A 18 8.61 6.31 -5.41
C ALA A 18 7.30 5.67 -4.90
N ARG A 19 6.40 5.27 -5.81
CA ARG A 19 5.20 4.51 -5.49
C ARG A 19 5.55 3.12 -4.96
N ARG A 20 6.40 2.36 -5.68
CA ARG A 20 6.84 1.02 -5.27
C ARG A 20 7.55 1.05 -3.92
N GLN A 21 8.34 2.08 -3.65
CA GLN A 21 8.99 2.26 -2.36
C GLN A 21 7.97 2.46 -1.23
N THR A 22 6.93 3.26 -1.46
CA THR A 22 5.87 3.50 -0.46
C THR A 22 5.04 2.23 -0.21
N GLN A 23 4.75 1.46 -1.26
CA GLN A 23 4.13 0.15 -1.14
C GLN A 23 5.01 -0.83 -0.35
N HIS A 24 6.30 -0.87 -0.64
CA HIS A 24 7.24 -1.74 0.07
C HIS A 24 7.31 -1.39 1.57
N GLN A 25 7.22 -0.10 1.92
CA GLN A 25 7.15 0.31 3.32
C GLN A 25 5.89 -0.22 4.03
N LEU A 26 4.73 -0.19 3.37
CA LEU A 26 3.51 -0.82 3.90
C LEU A 26 3.70 -2.33 4.09
N ASP A 27 4.26 -3.02 3.09
CA ASP A 27 4.50 -4.47 3.17
C ASP A 27 5.47 -4.81 4.32
N LEU A 28 6.47 -3.97 4.59
CA LEU A 28 7.39 -4.14 5.72
C LEU A 28 6.67 -3.97 7.06
N ILE A 29 5.75 -3.02 7.18
CA ILE A 29 4.94 -2.84 8.40
C ILE A 29 4.08 -4.08 8.63
N ASP A 30 3.39 -4.58 7.60
CA ASP A 30 2.56 -5.79 7.69
C ASP A 30 3.37 -7.02 8.11
N ARG A 31 4.58 -7.18 7.55
CA ARG A 31 5.51 -8.24 7.95
C ARG A 31 5.96 -8.08 9.40
N GLN A 32 6.20 -6.86 9.88
CA GLN A 32 6.55 -6.61 11.28
C GLN A 32 5.39 -6.94 12.23
N ILE A 33 4.17 -6.56 11.88
CA ILE A 33 2.96 -6.89 12.65
C ILE A 33 2.82 -8.41 12.74
N THR A 34 2.91 -9.10 11.60
CA THR A 34 2.80 -10.58 11.53
C THR A 34 3.90 -11.26 12.35
N ARG A 35 5.16 -10.81 12.24
CA ARG A 35 6.30 -11.36 12.98
C ARG A 35 6.19 -11.14 14.50
N ARG A 36 5.68 -9.98 14.91
CA ARG A 36 5.43 -9.70 16.34
C ARG A 36 4.32 -10.61 16.86
N MET A 37 3.26 -10.83 16.08
CA MET A 37 2.18 -11.74 16.43
C MET A 37 2.66 -13.20 16.57
N THR A 38 3.46 -13.72 15.63
CA THR A 38 3.98 -15.10 15.74
C THR A 38 4.85 -15.33 16.96
N THR A 39 5.53 -14.28 17.45
CA THR A 39 6.31 -14.32 18.68
C THR A 39 5.42 -14.36 19.94
N ILE A 40 4.28 -13.66 19.91
CA ILE A 40 3.35 -13.55 21.05
C ILE A 40 2.44 -14.78 21.18
N ILE A 41 2.06 -15.44 20.08
CA ILE A 41 1.13 -16.60 20.08
C ILE A 41 1.49 -17.69 21.13
N PRO A 42 2.75 -18.18 21.22
CA PRO A 42 3.11 -19.19 22.22
C PRO A 42 2.94 -18.71 23.67
N HIS A 43 3.06 -17.41 23.92
CA HIS A 43 2.95 -16.81 25.25
C HIS A 43 1.48 -16.62 25.66
N ILE A 44 0.59 -16.36 24.71
CA ILE A 44 -0.87 -16.35 24.94
C ILE A 44 -1.34 -17.76 25.34
N GLY A 45 -0.88 -18.79 24.65
CA GLY A 45 -1.19 -20.20 24.97
C GLY A 45 -0.68 -20.64 26.34
N ARG A 46 0.53 -20.23 26.75
CA ARG A 46 1.09 -20.58 28.07
C ARG A 46 0.35 -19.94 29.25
N ARG A 47 -0.26 -18.76 29.08
CA ARG A 47 -1.16 -18.18 30.10
C ARG A 47 -2.46 -18.99 30.29
N GLN A 48 -2.73 -19.98 29.43
CA GLN A 48 -3.77 -20.99 29.64
C GLN A 48 -3.32 -22.16 30.54
N SER A 49 -2.13 -22.12 31.17
CA SER A 49 -1.67 -23.07 32.20
C SER A 49 -2.47 -22.97 33.52
N GLY A 50 -3.77 -22.74 33.40
CA GLY A 50 -4.79 -23.03 34.38
C GLY A 50 -5.35 -24.44 34.19
N TYR A 51 -4.50 -25.44 33.97
CA TYR A 51 -4.84 -26.86 34.18
C TYR A 51 -5.08 -27.16 35.68
N ARG A 52 -5.48 -26.16 36.48
CA ARG A 52 -5.57 -26.26 37.93
C ARG A 52 -6.87 -26.91 38.42
N ARG A 53 -7.81 -27.27 37.53
CA ARG A 53 -9.10 -27.84 37.98
C ARG A 53 -9.90 -28.66 36.95
N GLY A 54 -9.24 -29.34 36.00
CA GLY A 54 -9.93 -30.24 35.06
C GLY A 54 -10.87 -29.56 34.05
N LYS A 55 -10.82 -28.23 33.92
CA LYS A 55 -11.58 -27.46 32.92
C LYS A 55 -10.72 -27.28 31.67
N ALA A 56 -11.27 -27.60 30.50
CA ALA A 56 -10.63 -27.35 29.22
C ALA A 56 -10.32 -25.85 29.06
N PRO A 57 -9.21 -25.47 28.40
CA PRO A 57 -8.92 -24.07 28.08
C PRO A 57 -10.08 -23.46 27.28
N GLU A 58 -10.66 -22.36 27.77
CA GLU A 58 -11.75 -21.65 27.09
C GLU A 58 -11.26 -21.11 25.73
N PRO A 59 -11.68 -21.70 24.58
CA PRO A 59 -11.16 -21.32 23.27
C PRO A 59 -11.51 -19.87 22.91
N GLY A 60 -12.67 -19.39 23.37
CA GLY A 60 -13.11 -18.00 23.18
C GLY A 60 -12.16 -16.99 23.84
N ALA A 61 -11.70 -17.27 25.06
CA ALA A 61 -10.81 -16.37 25.80
C ALA A 61 -9.39 -16.30 25.21
N PHE A 62 -8.99 -17.30 24.42
CA PHE A 62 -7.76 -17.26 23.62
C PHE A 62 -7.93 -16.35 22.40
N LEU A 63 -9.00 -16.55 21.63
CA LEU A 63 -9.27 -15.76 20.42
C LEU A 63 -9.48 -14.28 20.74
N GLU A 64 -10.14 -13.97 21.85
CA GLU A 64 -10.35 -12.60 22.32
C GLU A 64 -9.01 -11.91 22.66
N ARG A 65 -8.14 -12.58 23.42
CA ARG A 65 -6.78 -12.08 23.70
C ARG A 65 -5.96 -11.93 22.43
N TYR A 66 -6.05 -12.89 21.52
CA TYR A 66 -5.38 -12.81 20.23
C TYR A 66 -5.82 -11.58 19.44
N ARG A 67 -7.13 -11.36 19.30
CA ARG A 67 -7.70 -10.18 18.62
C ARG A 67 -7.32 -8.88 19.30
N SER A 68 -7.36 -8.82 20.64
CA SER A 68 -6.96 -7.64 21.41
C SER A 68 -5.48 -7.29 21.21
N ASN A 69 -4.59 -8.29 21.24
CA ASN A 69 -3.16 -8.06 20.98
C ASN A 69 -2.89 -7.62 19.54
N LEU A 70 -3.58 -8.21 18.56
CA LEU A 70 -3.49 -7.79 17.17
C LEU A 70 -3.94 -6.34 17.00
N ALA A 71 -5.09 -5.99 17.56
CA ALA A 71 -5.62 -4.63 17.51
C ALA A 71 -4.69 -3.62 18.16
N ALA A 72 -4.05 -3.95 19.28
CA ALA A 72 -3.08 -3.07 19.94
C ALA A 72 -1.84 -2.83 19.06
N ILE A 73 -1.27 -3.90 18.49
CA ILE A 73 -0.09 -3.80 17.62
C ILE A 73 -0.42 -3.02 16.33
N THR A 74 -1.60 -3.24 15.75
CA THR A 74 -2.06 -2.48 14.60
C THR A 74 -2.31 -1.03 14.95
N ALA A 75 -2.94 -0.73 16.10
CA ALA A 75 -3.20 0.64 16.56
C ALA A 75 -1.91 1.46 16.76
N GLU A 76 -0.85 0.85 17.30
CA GLU A 76 0.48 1.48 17.42
C GLU A 76 1.05 1.91 16.06
N ARG A 77 0.73 1.18 14.97
CA ARG A 77 1.22 1.46 13.61
C ARG A 77 0.21 2.17 12.72
N GLN A 78 -1.03 2.34 13.18
CA GLN A 78 -2.11 2.89 12.39
C GLN A 78 -1.82 4.30 11.83
N PRO A 79 -1.23 5.24 12.61
CA PRO A 79 -0.92 6.57 12.06
C PRO A 79 0.10 6.51 10.90
N GLU A 80 1.07 5.59 10.98
CA GLU A 80 2.07 5.37 9.94
C GLU A 80 1.44 4.73 8.69
N ILE A 81 0.62 3.70 8.88
CA ILE A 81 -0.16 3.04 7.81
C ILE A 81 -1.05 4.05 7.10
N ASP A 82 -1.78 4.87 7.84
CA ASP A 82 -2.67 5.88 7.27
C ASP A 82 -1.91 6.95 6.49
N ALA A 83 -0.76 7.40 7.02
CA ALA A 83 0.09 8.37 6.34
C ALA A 83 0.65 7.83 5.01
N LEU A 84 1.17 6.59 5.02
CA LEU A 84 1.69 5.94 3.82
C LEU A 84 0.57 5.62 2.81
N SER A 85 -0.60 5.20 3.28
CA SER A 85 -1.77 4.94 2.42
C SER A 85 -2.26 6.20 1.73
N ARG A 86 -2.36 7.33 2.46
CA ARG A 86 -2.69 8.63 1.86
C ARG A 86 -1.63 9.08 0.86
N LYS A 87 -0.34 8.84 1.16
CA LYS A 87 0.76 9.15 0.24
C LYS A 87 0.66 8.32 -1.04
N LEU A 88 0.38 7.03 -0.93
CA LEU A 88 0.20 6.13 -2.06
C LEU A 88 -0.97 6.58 -2.95
N ALA A 89 -2.12 6.92 -2.35
CA ALA A 89 -3.27 7.43 -3.09
C ALA A 89 -2.94 8.73 -3.88
N ARG A 90 -2.15 9.63 -3.29
CA ARG A 90 -1.68 10.85 -3.98
C ARG A 90 -0.71 10.54 -5.13
N GLN A 91 0.19 9.59 -4.93
CA GLN A 91 1.11 9.13 -5.98
C GLN A 91 0.34 8.51 -7.15
N ASP A 92 -0.67 7.67 -6.86
CA ASP A 92 -1.50 7.00 -7.86
C ASP A 92 -2.31 8.00 -8.68
N ALA A 93 -2.91 9.00 -8.02
CA ALA A 93 -3.61 10.09 -8.68
C ALA A 93 -2.67 10.90 -9.60
N ALA A 94 -1.45 11.22 -9.14
CA ALA A 94 -0.49 11.98 -9.92
C ALA A 94 -0.01 11.20 -11.16
N ILE A 95 0.27 9.89 -11.00
CA ILE A 95 0.65 9.00 -12.11
C ILE A 95 -0.51 8.90 -13.13
N ALA A 96 -1.75 8.73 -12.66
CA ALA A 96 -2.93 8.67 -13.52
C ALA A 96 -3.14 9.96 -14.32
N ALA A 97 -3.00 11.13 -13.67
CA ALA A 97 -3.09 12.43 -14.34
C ALA A 97 -2.02 12.62 -15.41
N LEU A 98 -0.79 12.16 -15.15
CA LEU A 98 0.31 12.22 -16.11
C LEU A 98 0.05 11.31 -17.33
N ARG A 99 -0.46 10.09 -17.11
CA ARG A 99 -0.86 9.17 -18.19
C ARG A 99 -1.99 9.75 -19.04
N ALA A 100 -2.99 10.36 -18.42
CA ALA A 100 -4.09 11.01 -19.14
C ALA A 100 -3.60 12.15 -20.04
N ARG A 101 -2.66 12.98 -19.57
CA ARG A 101 -2.05 14.06 -20.35
C ARG A 101 -1.20 13.54 -21.51
N ALA A 102 -0.45 12.46 -21.31
CA ALA A 102 0.32 11.84 -22.39
C ALA A 102 -0.59 11.24 -23.48
N GLY A 103 -1.71 10.62 -23.08
CA GLY A 103 -2.71 10.09 -24.01
C GLY A 103 -3.47 11.17 -24.77
N SER A 104 -3.74 12.33 -24.16
CA SER A 104 -4.32 13.47 -24.86
C SER A 104 -3.36 14.10 -25.86
N ASP A 105 -2.08 14.26 -25.49
CA ASP A 105 -1.06 14.84 -26.38
C ASP A 105 -0.86 14.00 -27.65
N GLY A 106 -0.90 12.66 -27.55
CA GLY A 106 -0.82 11.77 -28.71
C GLY A 106 -2.02 11.85 -29.66
N LYS A 107 -3.20 12.28 -29.16
CA LYS A 107 -4.42 12.43 -29.96
C LYS A 107 -4.47 13.74 -30.75
N VAL A 108 -3.79 14.80 -30.28
CA VAL A 108 -3.77 16.10 -30.97
C VAL A 108 -2.88 16.06 -32.22
N VAL A 109 -1.78 15.27 -32.20
CA VAL A 109 -0.84 15.16 -33.34
C VAL A 109 -1.45 14.41 -34.53
N ALA A 110 -2.41 13.50 -34.30
CA ALA A 110 -3.10 12.78 -35.38
C ALA A 110 -4.21 13.60 -36.07
N ALA A 111 -4.58 14.77 -35.53
CA ALA A 111 -5.67 15.60 -36.05
C ALA A 111 -5.19 16.78 -36.91
N THR A 112 -3.89 16.93 -37.12
CA THR A 112 -3.30 17.97 -37.98
C THR A 112 -2.70 17.35 -39.23
N ASP A 113 -3.54 16.75 -40.07
CA ASP A 113 -3.21 16.49 -41.47
C ASP A 113 -4.24 17.27 -42.31
N PRO A 114 -3.95 18.52 -42.73
CA PRO A 114 -4.86 19.26 -43.58
C PRO A 114 -4.70 18.71 -44.99
N GLY A 115 -5.67 17.89 -45.38
CA GLY A 115 -5.88 17.52 -46.77
C GLY A 115 -5.88 18.77 -47.65
N GLY A 116 -4.85 18.87 -48.49
CA GLY A 116 -4.69 19.90 -49.50
C GLY A 116 -4.24 19.25 -50.80
N SER A 117 -5.06 18.37 -51.34
CA SER A 117 -4.88 17.87 -52.70
C SER A 117 -6.17 18.06 -53.47
N LYS A 118 -6.19 19.11 -54.29
CA LYS A 118 -7.00 19.26 -55.51
C LYS A 118 -6.56 20.53 -56.26
N PRO A 119 -6.87 20.67 -57.55
CA PRO A 119 -7.41 19.67 -58.48
C PRO A 119 -6.36 19.12 -59.46
#